data_AF-A0A6J6CW26-F1
#
_entry.id   AF-A0A6J6CW26-F1
#
_cell.length_a   1.000
_cell.length_b   1.000
_cell.length_c   1.000
_cell.angle_alpha   90.00
_cell.angle_beta   90.00
_cell.angle_gamma   90.00
#
_symmetry.space_group_name_H-M   'P 1'
#
loop_
_entity.id
_entity.type
_entity.pdbx_description
1 polymer ?
#
loop_
_entity_poly.entity_id
_entity_poly.type
_entity_poly.pdbx_seq_one_letter_code
_entity_poly.pdbx_strand_id
1 'polypeptide(L)'
;MLAQVEDLLDSWPGTLIVVSHDRYLLERVTDMQYALLGDGALRHLPRGVDQYLELRGAAGKAESQQTAPKVSGAELRASQKAIQKLERAIEKLEAEEAAVQLDLQSRDPLDHEGLAASALKANELATQKALLEAQWMELSETT
;
A
#
# COMPACT_ATOMS: atom_id res chain seq x y z
N MET A 1 17.42 -11.05 3.15
CA MET A 1 17.62 -9.70 3.71
C MET A 1 16.53 -9.32 4.73
N LEU A 2 15.33 -9.92 4.69
CA LEU A 2 14.28 -9.70 5.70
C LEU A 2 14.62 -10.25 7.11
N ALA A 3 15.23 -11.44 7.20
CA ALA A 3 15.54 -12.11 8.48
C ALA A 3 16.39 -11.28 9.48
N GLN A 4 17.21 -10.34 9.00
CA GLN A 4 18.07 -9.53 9.87
C GLN A 4 17.33 -8.40 10.59
N VAL A 5 16.30 -7.84 9.95
CA VAL A 5 15.43 -6.83 10.58
C VAL A 5 14.53 -7.52 11.60
N GLU A 6 14.08 -8.71 11.26
CA GLU A 6 13.22 -9.57 12.06
C GLU A 6 13.84 -9.95 13.42
N ASP A 7 15.08 -10.43 13.45
CA ASP A 7 15.80 -10.79 14.68
C ASP A 7 16.13 -9.57 15.56
N LEU A 8 16.37 -8.41 14.93
CA LEU A 8 16.64 -7.16 15.64
C LEU A 8 15.40 -6.65 16.37
N LEU A 9 14.22 -6.79 15.75
CA LEU A 9 12.97 -6.34 16.34
C LEU A 9 12.49 -7.28 17.47
N ASP A 10 12.70 -8.59 17.35
CA ASP A 10 12.39 -9.56 18.43
C ASP A 10 13.22 -9.31 19.70
N SER A 11 14.47 -8.86 19.54
CA SER A 11 15.38 -8.59 20.66
C SER A 11 15.32 -7.16 21.17
N TRP A 12 14.38 -6.34 20.68
CA TRP A 12 14.29 -4.92 21.02
C TRP A 12 13.91 -4.73 22.50
N PRO A 13 14.76 -4.09 23.34
CA PRO A 13 14.55 -4.02 24.79
C PRO A 13 13.52 -2.95 25.23
N GLY A 14 12.74 -2.40 24.30
CA GLY A 14 11.81 -1.30 24.55
C GLY A 14 10.43 -1.52 23.93
N THR A 15 9.55 -0.53 24.06
CA THR A 15 8.23 -0.57 23.41
C THR A 15 8.35 -0.22 21.94
N LEU A 16 7.84 -1.10 21.07
CA LEU A 16 7.79 -0.93 19.63
C LEU A 16 6.33 -0.74 19.19
N ILE A 17 6.09 0.27 18.34
CA ILE A 17 4.81 0.43 17.64
C ILE A 17 5.08 0.17 16.16
N VAL A 18 4.45 -0.88 15.62
CA VAL A 18 4.61 -1.29 14.22
C VAL A 18 3.32 -1.04 13.47
N VAL A 19 3.42 -0.37 12.33
CA VAL A 19 2.35 -0.25 11.34
C VAL A 19 2.84 -0.93 10.07
N SER A 20 2.20 -2.03 9.69
CA SER A 20 2.56 -2.79 8.50
C SER A 20 1.33 -3.38 7.85
N HIS A 21 1.43 -3.61 6.54
CA HIS A 21 0.45 -4.36 5.76
C HIS A 21 0.84 -5.85 5.64
N ASP A 22 2.03 -6.22 6.10
CA ASP A 22 2.50 -7.61 6.12
C ASP A 22 2.02 -8.32 7.38
N ARG A 23 1.08 -9.25 7.20
CA ARG A 23 0.54 -10.09 8.25
C ARG A 23 1.64 -10.88 8.98
N TYR A 24 2.60 -11.46 8.26
CA TYR A 24 3.62 -12.31 8.86
C TYR A 24 4.53 -11.52 9.80
N LEU A 25 4.87 -10.29 9.42
CA LEU A 25 5.65 -9.40 10.28
C LEU A 25 4.88 -9.04 11.56
N LEU A 26 3.60 -8.67 11.44
CA LEU A 26 2.77 -8.32 12.58
C LEU A 26 2.60 -9.49 13.55
N GLU A 27 2.30 -10.68 13.03
CA GLU A 27 2.10 -11.87 13.86
C GLU A 27 3.38 -12.37 14.52
N ARG A 28 4.55 -12.13 13.92
CA ARG A 28 5.84 -12.59 14.46
C ARG A 28 6.46 -11.62 15.47
N VAL A 29 6.38 -10.31 15.21
CA VAL A 29 7.10 -9.28 15.97
C VAL A 29 6.27 -8.62 17.08
N THR A 30 4.94 -8.65 16.99
CA THR A 30 4.08 -7.90 17.92
C THR A 30 3.31 -8.82 18.88
N ASP A 31 3.34 -8.48 20.17
CA ASP A 31 2.60 -9.21 21.21
C ASP A 31 1.13 -8.82 21.28
N MET A 32 0.84 -7.55 20.95
CA MET A 32 -0.50 -6.97 21.04
C MET A 32 -0.85 -6.28 19.73
N GLN A 33 -2.02 -6.61 19.20
CA GLN A 33 -2.49 -6.07 17.93
C GLN A 33 -3.71 -5.20 18.15
N TYR A 34 -3.73 -4.06 17.48
CA TYR A 34 -4.82 -3.10 17.51
C TYR A 34 -5.24 -2.78 16.08
N ALA A 35 -6.53 -2.55 15.89
CA ALA A 35 -7.06 -2.11 14.61
C ALA A 35 -7.97 -0.90 14.77
N LEU A 36 -7.94 -0.05 13.75
CA LEU A 36 -8.99 0.92 13.48
C LEU A 36 -9.96 0.27 12.49
N LEU A 37 -11.24 0.23 12.84
CA LEU A 37 -12.29 -0.41 12.04
C LEU A 37 -13.13 0.60 11.27
N GLY A 38 -12.63 1.84 11.10
CA GLY A 38 -13.33 2.93 10.39
C GLY A 38 -14.22 3.81 11.29
N ASP A 39 -14.42 3.44 12.55
CA ASP A 39 -15.20 4.18 13.55
C ASP A 39 -14.37 5.21 14.34
N GLY A 40 -13.10 5.41 13.96
CA GLY A 40 -12.17 6.32 14.65
C GLY A 40 -11.70 5.81 16.02
N ALA A 41 -12.06 4.59 16.41
CA ALA A 41 -11.66 3.98 17.67
C ALA A 41 -10.59 2.90 17.46
N LEU A 42 -9.63 2.82 18.38
CA LEU A 42 -8.67 1.72 18.45
C LEU A 42 -9.30 0.55 19.20
N ARG A 43 -9.35 -0.60 18.54
CA ARG A 43 -9.84 -1.84 19.13
C ARG A 43 -8.69 -2.81 19.32
N HIS A 44 -8.54 -3.32 20.55
CA HIS A 44 -7.60 -4.40 20.82
C HIS A 44 -8.10 -5.71 20.22
N LEU A 45 -7.18 -6.44 19.57
CA LEU A 45 -7.45 -7.68 18.87
C LEU A 45 -6.62 -8.82 19.48
N PRO A 46 -7.13 -9.51 20.53
CA PRO A 46 -6.40 -10.59 21.19
C PRO A 46 -6.14 -11.81 20.29
N ARG A 47 -6.86 -12.01 19.17
CA ARG A 47 -6.53 -13.05 18.18
C ARG A 47 -5.83 -12.50 16.93
N GLY A 48 -5.33 -11.27 17.02
CA GLY A 48 -4.53 -10.63 15.98
C GLY A 48 -5.23 -10.40 14.65
N VAL A 49 -4.48 -10.55 13.54
CA VAL A 49 -4.90 -10.22 12.17
C VAL A 49 -6.10 -11.07 11.73
N ASP A 50 -6.22 -12.32 12.15
CA ASP A 50 -7.40 -13.15 11.84
C ASP A 50 -8.70 -12.55 12.41
N GLN A 51 -8.64 -12.01 13.63
CA GLN A 51 -9.78 -11.30 14.21
C GLN A 51 -10.11 -10.02 13.45
N TYR A 52 -9.08 -9.29 12.99
CA TYR A 52 -9.28 -8.13 12.15
C TYR A 52 -10.02 -8.49 10.86
N LEU A 53 -9.60 -9.56 10.18
CA LEU A 53 -10.21 -10.02 8.92
C LEU A 53 -11.66 -10.51 9.13
N GLU A 54 -11.93 -11.24 10.20
CA GLU A 54 -13.29 -11.65 10.57
C GLU A 54 -14.20 -10.44 10.85
N LEU A 55 -13.70 -9.48 11.63
CA LEU A 55 -14.45 -8.26 11.96
C LEU A 55 -14.70 -7.41 10.72
N ARG A 56 -13.72 -7.29 9.82
CA ARG A 56 -13.87 -6.57 8.55
C ARG A 56 -14.86 -7.27 7.62
N GLY A 57 -14.81 -8.60 7.55
CA GLY A 57 -15.75 -9.41 6.77
C GLY A 57 -17.18 -9.40 7.34
N ALA A 58 -17.32 -9.26 8.66
CA ALA A 58 -18.61 -9.11 9.33
C ALA A 58 -19.16 -7.67 9.23
N ALA A 59 -18.29 -6.66 9.36
CA ALA A 59 -18.64 -5.25 9.20
C ALA A 59 -19.13 -4.97 7.77
N GLY A 60 -18.45 -5.47 6.74
CA GLY A 60 -18.92 -5.36 5.36
C GLY A 60 -20.27 -6.06 5.11
N LYS A 61 -20.64 -7.06 5.92
CA LYS A 61 -21.96 -7.70 5.89
C LYS A 61 -23.01 -6.92 6.70
N ALA A 62 -22.64 -6.30 7.81
CA ALA A 62 -23.55 -5.51 8.64
C ALA A 62 -23.84 -4.12 8.05
N GLU A 63 -22.85 -3.44 7.46
CA GLU A 63 -23.01 -2.18 6.71
C GLU A 63 -23.82 -2.37 5.43
N SER A 64 -23.84 -3.58 4.86
CA SER A 64 -24.75 -3.89 3.75
C SER A 64 -26.24 -3.95 4.15
N GLN A 65 -26.55 -3.96 5.45
CA GLN A 65 -27.93 -4.03 5.95
C GLN A 65 -28.45 -2.74 6.59
N GLN A 66 -27.59 -1.80 7.00
CA GLN A 66 -28.02 -0.53 7.56
C GLN A 66 -27.19 0.61 6.96
N THR A 67 -27.85 1.45 6.17
CA THR A 67 -27.35 2.73 5.61
C THR A 67 -26.27 2.67 4.53
N ALA A 68 -26.56 2.06 3.38
CA ALA A 68 -25.94 2.54 2.13
C ALA A 68 -26.79 3.70 1.57
N PRO A 69 -26.23 4.89 1.29
CA PRO A 69 -26.81 5.72 0.25
C PRO A 69 -26.81 4.84 -1.02
N LYS A 70 -27.88 4.88 -1.81
CA LYS A 70 -27.91 4.16 -3.09
C LYS A 70 -26.90 4.81 -4.04
N VAL A 71 -25.61 4.53 -3.87
CA VAL A 71 -24.63 4.65 -4.92
C VAL A 71 -25.15 3.72 -6.01
N SER A 72 -25.54 4.31 -7.13
CA SER A 72 -26.11 3.57 -8.24
C SER A 72 -25.13 2.46 -8.62
N GLY A 73 -25.60 1.28 -9.02
CA GLY A 73 -24.72 0.25 -9.57
C GLY A 73 -23.87 0.78 -10.75
N ALA A 74 -24.27 1.91 -11.37
CA ALA A 74 -23.46 2.63 -12.33
C ALA A 74 -22.24 3.36 -11.71
N GLU A 75 -22.38 3.95 -10.53
CA GLU A 75 -21.30 4.65 -9.82
C GLU A 75 -20.29 3.64 -9.25
N LEU A 76 -20.72 2.53 -8.66
CA LEU A 76 -19.79 1.46 -8.23
C LEU A 76 -18.96 0.89 -9.38
N ARG A 77 -19.59 0.68 -10.56
CA ARG A 77 -18.89 0.25 -11.76
C ARG A 77 -17.96 1.34 -12.32
N ALA A 78 -18.28 2.62 -12.11
CA ALA A 78 -17.43 3.72 -12.53
C ALA A 78 -16.19 3.81 -11.63
N SER A 79 -16.34 3.71 -10.32
CA SER A 79 -15.23 3.69 -9.35
C SER A 79 -14.31 2.49 -9.57
N GLN A 80 -14.87 1.28 -9.76
CA GLN A 80 -14.07 0.10 -10.09
C GLN A 80 -13.27 0.24 -11.39
N LYS A 81 -13.85 0.88 -12.42
CA LYS A 81 -13.14 1.17 -13.68
C LYS A 81 -12.06 2.23 -13.50
N ALA A 82 -12.27 3.23 -12.64
CA ALA A 82 -11.29 4.24 -12.33
C ALA A 82 -10.09 3.64 -11.61
N ILE A 83 -10.34 2.78 -10.61
CA ILE A 83 -9.32 2.00 -9.88
C ILE A 83 -8.51 1.13 -10.85
N GLN A 84 -9.17 0.32 -11.70
CA GLN A 84 -8.46 -0.49 -12.71
C GLN A 84 -7.63 0.33 -13.71
N LYS A 85 -8.09 1.54 -14.04
CA LYS A 85 -7.36 2.43 -14.95
C LYS A 85 -6.11 2.99 -14.27
N LEU A 86 -6.20 3.34 -12.99
CA LEU A 86 -5.07 3.79 -12.19
C LEU A 86 -4.05 2.65 -11.97
N GLU A 87 -4.50 1.45 -11.65
CA GLU A 87 -3.63 0.26 -11.54
C GLU A 87 -2.81 0.04 -12.82
N ARG A 88 -3.47 0.05 -13.99
CA ARG A 88 -2.78 -0.08 -15.29
C ARG A 88 -1.82 1.07 -15.59
N ALA A 89 -2.12 2.28 -15.11
CA ALA A 89 -1.25 3.43 -15.29
C ALA A 89 0.00 3.31 -14.40
N ILE A 90 -0.17 2.84 -13.16
CA ILE A 90 0.94 2.57 -12.23
C ILE A 90 1.81 1.45 -12.78
N GLU A 91 1.24 0.32 -13.21
CA GLU A 91 1.98 -0.80 -13.81
C GLU A 91 2.79 -0.37 -15.04
N LYS A 92 2.23 0.52 -15.86
CA LYS A 92 2.94 1.09 -17.01
C LYS A 92 4.13 1.97 -16.59
N LEU A 93 3.93 2.83 -15.58
CA LEU A 93 5.01 3.67 -15.05
C LEU A 93 6.11 2.83 -14.41
N GLU A 94 5.77 1.76 -13.70
CA GLU A 94 6.75 0.81 -13.15
C GLU A 94 7.57 0.13 -14.24
N ALA A 95 6.93 -0.26 -15.35
CA ALA A 95 7.64 -0.80 -16.50
C ALA A 95 8.58 0.24 -17.15
N GLU A 96 8.18 1.50 -17.21
CA GLU A 96 9.01 2.60 -17.70
C GLU A 96 10.19 2.91 -16.75
N GLU A 97 9.98 2.90 -15.43
CA GLU A 97 11.04 3.01 -14.43
C GLU A 97 12.04 1.86 -14.54
N ALA A 98 11.55 0.62 -14.68
CA ALA A 98 12.41 -0.54 -14.85
C ALA A 98 13.25 -0.46 -16.13
N ALA A 99 12.69 0.08 -17.22
CA ALA A 99 13.43 0.32 -18.45
C ALA A 99 14.51 1.41 -18.28
N VAL A 100 14.21 2.50 -17.58
CA VAL A 100 15.19 3.56 -17.26
C VAL A 100 16.30 3.02 -16.35
N GLN A 101 15.96 2.19 -15.37
CA GLN A 101 16.91 1.51 -14.49
C GLN A 101 17.86 0.60 -15.27
N LEU A 102 17.34 -0.15 -16.25
CA LEU A 102 18.13 -1.05 -17.09
C LEU A 102 19.05 -0.26 -18.06
N ASP A 103 18.55 0.85 -18.60
CA ASP A 103 19.36 1.78 -19.41
C ASP A 103 20.51 2.37 -18.58
N LEU A 104 20.23 2.78 -17.34
CA LEU A 104 21.24 3.23 -16.37
C LEU A 104 22.31 2.18 -16.08
N GLN A 105 21.92 0.91 -15.92
CA GLN A 105 22.86 -0.19 -15.67
C GLN A 105 23.75 -0.51 -16.87
N SER A 106 23.27 -0.24 -18.08
CA SER A 106 23.99 -0.55 -19.33
C SER A 106 24.87 0.61 -19.81
N ARG A 107 24.77 1.79 -19.18
CA ARG A 107 25.51 2.99 -19.55
C ARG A 107 26.93 3.02 -18.98
N ASP A 108 27.78 3.77 -19.68
CA ASP A 108 29.16 4.01 -19.26
C ASP A 108 29.18 4.88 -17.97
N PRO A 109 29.85 4.45 -16.89
CA PRO A 109 29.99 5.23 -15.66
C PRO A 109 30.63 6.61 -15.82
N LEU A 110 31.34 6.86 -16.93
CA LEU A 110 31.98 8.14 -17.23
C LEU A 110 31.06 9.12 -17.97
N ASP A 111 29.86 8.70 -18.40
CA ASP A 111 28.87 9.56 -19.03
C ASP A 111 28.01 10.31 -18.00
N HIS A 112 28.58 11.33 -17.40
CA HIS A 112 27.93 12.11 -16.34
C HIS A 112 26.66 12.85 -16.81
N GLU A 113 26.61 13.30 -18.07
CA GLU A 113 25.44 13.98 -18.65
C GLU A 113 24.29 13.01 -18.89
N GLY A 114 24.57 11.85 -19.48
CA GLY A 114 23.56 10.82 -19.68
C GLY A 114 23.00 10.29 -18.36
N LEU A 115 23.87 10.02 -17.38
CA LEU A 115 23.45 9.57 -16.05
C LEU A 115 22.57 10.60 -15.34
N ALA A 116 22.91 11.89 -15.42
CA ALA A 116 22.10 12.97 -14.86
C ALA A 116 20.73 13.07 -15.52
N ALA A 117 20.64 12.96 -16.85
CA ALA A 117 19.38 12.98 -17.58
C ALA A 117 18.47 11.79 -17.21
N SER A 118 19.04 10.59 -17.09
CA SER A 118 18.28 9.40 -16.69
C SER A 118 17.84 9.47 -15.22
N ALA A 119 18.66 10.04 -14.34
CA ALA A 119 18.28 10.27 -12.94
C ALA A 119 17.14 11.28 -12.79
N LEU A 120 17.14 12.38 -13.56
CA LEU A 120 16.03 13.34 -13.59
C LEU A 120 14.74 12.68 -14.08
N LYS A 121 14.83 11.88 -15.14
CA LYS A 121 13.69 11.15 -15.69
C LYS A 121 13.13 10.11 -14.72
N ALA A 122 14.00 9.39 -14.00
CA ALA A 122 13.59 8.46 -12.96
C ALA A 122 12.85 9.19 -11.81
N ASN A 123 13.36 10.35 -11.37
CA ASN A 123 12.72 11.14 -10.33
C ASN A 123 11.34 11.69 -10.78
N GLU A 124 11.21 12.09 -12.04
CA GLU A 124 9.94 12.55 -12.60
C GLU A 124 8.91 11.42 -12.68
N LEU A 125 9.31 10.22 -13.13
CA LEU A 125 8.46 9.03 -13.14
C LEU A 125 8.03 8.63 -11.72
N ALA A 126 8.96 8.63 -10.76
CA ALA A 126 8.67 8.35 -9.36
C ALA A 126 7.66 9.34 -8.76
N THR A 127 7.78 10.62 -9.08
CA THR A 127 6.85 11.66 -8.64
C THR A 127 5.45 11.45 -9.23
N GLN A 128 5.37 11.11 -10.52
CA GLN A 128 4.10 10.81 -11.19
C GLN A 128 3.43 9.57 -10.60
N LYS A 129 4.22 8.53 -10.31
CA LYS A 129 3.76 7.30 -9.66
C LYS A 129 3.18 7.60 -8.28
N ALA A 130 3.91 8.31 -7.42
CA ALA A 130 3.46 8.68 -6.08
C ALA A 130 2.13 9.47 -6.10
N LEU A 131 1.93 10.34 -7.08
CA LEU A 131 0.69 11.09 -7.25
C LEU A 131 -0.49 10.19 -7.66
N LEU A 132 -0.25 9.24 -8.57
CA LEU A 132 -1.28 8.28 -9.00
C LEU A 132 -1.61 7.27 -7.90
N GLU A 133 -0.64 6.85 -7.10
CA GLU A 133 -0.84 6.01 -5.92
C GLU A 133 -1.67 6.74 -4.85
N ALA A 134 -1.40 8.02 -4.61
CA ALA A 134 -2.22 8.84 -3.70
C ALA A 134 -3.68 8.93 -4.19
N GLN A 135 -3.89 9.18 -5.49
CA GLN A 135 -5.23 9.18 -6.09
C GLN A 135 -5.92 7.82 -6.02
N TRP A 136 -5.17 6.73 -6.20
CA TRP A 136 -5.69 5.38 -6.06
C TRP A 136 -6.10 5.10 -4.61
N MET A 137 -5.31 5.52 -3.63
CA MET A 137 -5.64 5.40 -2.20
C MET A 137 -6.94 6.14 -1.87
N GLU A 138 -7.04 7.42 -2.24
CA GLU A 138 -8.26 8.22 -2.00
C GLU A 138 -9.51 7.60 -2.64
N LEU A 139 -9.40 7.07 -3.86
CA LEU A 139 -10.51 6.39 -4.54
C LEU A 139 -10.86 5.03 -3.93
N SER A 140 -9.88 4.33 -3.36
CA SER A 140 -10.08 3.05 -2.68
C SER A 140 -10.70 3.19 -1.28
N GLU A 141 -10.46 4.33 -0.62
CA GLU A 141 -11.06 4.66 0.68
C GLU A 141 -12.50 5.17 0.54
N THR A 142 -12.84 5.75 -0.61
CA THR A 142 -14.18 6.34 -0.87
C THR A 142 -15.18 5.38 -1.52
N THR A 143 -14.73 4.18 -1.93
CA THR A 143 -15.56 3.14 -2.57
C THR A 143 -15.95 2.04 -1.58
#